data_AF-W6YFK8-F1
#
_entry.id   AF-W6YFK8-F1
#
_cell.length_a   1.000
_cell.length_b   1.000
_cell.length_c   1.000
_cell.angle_alpha   90.00
_cell.angle_beta   90.00
_cell.angle_gamma   90.00
#
_symmetry.space_group_name_H-M   'P 1'
#
loop_
_entity.id
_entity.type
_entity.pdbx_description
1 polymer ?
#
loop_
_entity_poly.entity_id
_entity_poly.type
_entity_poly.pdbx_seq_one_letter_code
_entity_poly.pdbx_strand_id
1 'polypeptide(L)'
;DTSQKVLVASPLDHSHDPTVPTATESKTHNGISTGKLRAHFMLDMPHHEYIFPTRGTINATMVEILVLLPHWFRNPQILMRFLNNGLMSNIHITIMEEYRKLELNTGEEIERARDYIADSYRKAMRKIVPSWLRRNHKVPEDWDATVMSIENVIPEAATKIGYVAPASIPFKDLAVGLKKLPQGYDAGDLTRALDYAMQNGKPGKDGTTTEFMFPDDIHIILNHIGRTEITVTHLDTHAVPRYATMVRATEQARRKKIADGRMQRQSKVESIQKPMDVPQSPQQPGSSQQAQMPPPPETMSTHFQLQQTHSTTMTFSNVQTNLPYRGMGI
;
A
#
# COMPACT_ATOMS: atom_id res chain seq x y z
N ASP A 1 27.58 35.37 34.00
CA ASP A 1 28.37 35.88 32.86
C ASP A 1 29.47 34.93 32.47
N THR A 2 29.14 33.93 31.64
CA THR A 2 30.12 33.01 31.06
C THR A 2 30.04 33.17 29.54
N SER A 3 30.84 34.10 29.03
CA SER A 3 30.89 34.45 27.61
C SER A 3 31.70 33.40 26.85
N GLN A 4 31.01 32.61 26.02
CA GLN A 4 31.62 31.59 25.17
C GLN A 4 32.08 32.25 23.85
N LYS A 5 33.40 32.42 23.70
CA LYS A 5 34.05 32.85 22.46
C LYS A 5 33.92 31.76 21.40
N VAL A 6 33.21 32.07 20.31
CA VAL A 6 33.19 31.27 19.08
C VAL A 6 34.40 31.66 18.24
N LEU A 7 35.28 30.71 17.94
CA LEU A 7 36.40 30.86 17.02
C LEU A 7 35.92 30.62 15.58
N VAL A 8 36.16 31.61 14.71
CA VAL A 8 35.95 31.55 13.26
C VAL A 8 37.20 30.92 12.63
N ALA A 9 37.03 29.83 11.87
CA ALA A 9 38.10 29.22 11.10
C ALA A 9 38.13 29.79 9.67
N SER A 10 39.32 30.23 9.26
CA SER A 10 39.65 30.67 7.90
C SER A 10 39.84 29.49 6.94
N PRO A 11 39.64 29.66 5.62
CA PRO A 11 39.75 28.59 4.64
C PRO A 11 41.20 28.30 4.27
N LEU A 12 41.54 27.00 4.26
CA LEU A 12 42.83 26.48 3.81
C LEU A 12 42.81 26.30 2.29
N ASP A 13 43.77 26.97 1.67
CA ASP A 13 44.16 26.94 0.28
C ASP A 13 45.00 25.67 0.02
N HIS A 14 44.54 24.77 -0.85
CA HIS A 14 45.28 23.57 -1.26
C HIS A 14 45.26 23.45 -2.79
N SER A 15 46.29 24.03 -3.38
CA SER A 15 46.81 23.71 -4.71
C SER A 15 47.40 22.29 -4.72
N HIS A 16 46.84 21.40 -5.54
CA HIS A 16 47.50 20.16 -5.95
C HIS A 16 47.37 19.90 -7.46
N ASP A 17 48.52 19.51 -7.99
CA ASP A 17 48.95 19.18 -9.34
C ASP A 17 48.14 18.02 -9.98
N PRO A 18 47.93 17.98 -11.31
CA PRO A 18 47.21 16.91 -11.98
C PRO A 18 48.16 15.80 -12.45
N THR A 19 48.04 14.61 -11.88
CA THR A 19 48.65 13.39 -12.45
C THR A 19 47.60 12.61 -13.23
N VAL A 20 47.79 12.54 -14.54
CA VAL A 20 46.96 11.83 -15.52
C VAL A 20 47.14 10.31 -15.39
N PRO A 21 46.07 9.51 -15.21
CA PRO A 21 46.10 8.07 -15.44
C PRO A 21 45.54 7.72 -16.82
N THR A 22 46.36 6.98 -17.56
CA THR A 22 46.11 6.35 -18.85
C THR A 22 44.80 5.55 -18.88
N ALA A 23 43.97 5.85 -19.87
CA ALA A 23 42.70 5.18 -20.15
C ALA A 23 42.91 3.72 -20.56
N THR A 24 42.29 2.80 -19.84
CA THR A 24 42.09 1.42 -20.27
C THR A 24 40.72 1.34 -20.94
N GLU A 25 40.70 1.15 -22.27
CA GLU A 25 39.49 1.03 -23.08
C GLU A 25 38.62 -0.11 -22.58
N SER A 26 37.59 0.25 -21.81
CA SER A 26 36.54 -0.65 -21.37
C SER A 26 35.52 -0.78 -22.50
N LYS A 27 35.53 -1.94 -23.14
CA LYS A 27 34.62 -2.34 -24.24
C LYS A 27 33.17 -2.21 -23.78
N THR A 28 32.54 -1.07 -24.10
CA THR A 28 31.15 -0.74 -23.79
C THR A 28 30.21 -1.57 -24.67
N HIS A 29 29.73 -2.70 -24.13
CA HIS A 29 28.57 -3.40 -24.66
C HIS A 29 27.32 -2.51 -24.44
N ASN A 30 27.05 -1.60 -25.38
CA ASN A 30 25.79 -0.87 -25.49
C ASN A 30 24.68 -1.81 -26.00
N GLY A 31 24.33 -2.82 -25.18
CA GLY A 31 23.10 -3.55 -25.38
C GLY A 31 21.95 -2.64 -24.96
N ILE A 32 21.13 -2.18 -25.91
CA ILE A 32 19.85 -1.51 -25.63
C ILE A 32 19.04 -2.52 -24.81
N SER A 33 19.06 -2.35 -23.49
CA SER A 33 18.24 -3.15 -22.59
C SER A 33 16.80 -2.83 -22.94
N THR A 34 16.14 -3.72 -23.68
CA THR A 34 14.69 -3.72 -23.92
C THR A 34 13.90 -4.05 -22.64
N GLY A 35 14.50 -3.82 -21.47
CA GLY A 35 13.86 -3.97 -20.18
C GLY A 35 12.66 -3.04 -20.10
N LYS A 36 11.49 -3.63 -19.86
CA LYS A 36 10.25 -2.88 -19.61
C LYS A 36 10.54 -1.75 -18.61
N LEU A 37 10.22 -0.52 -19.01
CA LEU A 37 10.39 0.65 -18.14
C LEU A 37 9.75 0.36 -16.78
N ARG A 38 10.54 0.59 -15.72
CA ARG A 38 10.06 0.48 -14.35
C ARG A 38 8.84 1.39 -14.21
N ALA A 39 7.77 0.89 -13.62
CA ALA A 39 6.56 1.69 -13.44
C ALA A 39 6.93 3.01 -12.76
N HIS A 40 6.46 4.13 -13.30
CA HIS A 40 6.63 5.48 -12.74
C HIS A 40 5.74 5.67 -11.50
N PHE A 41 5.69 4.66 -10.63
CA PHE A 41 4.85 4.69 -9.45
C PHE A 41 5.57 5.48 -8.35
N MET A 42 4.97 6.60 -7.94
CA MET A 42 5.47 7.50 -6.88
C MET A 42 6.82 8.18 -7.17
N LEU A 43 7.24 8.31 -8.42
CA LEU A 43 8.50 9.02 -8.73
C LEU A 43 8.36 10.53 -8.59
N ASP A 44 7.19 11.07 -8.93
CA ASP A 44 6.91 12.51 -8.88
C ASP A 44 6.39 12.98 -7.52
N MET A 45 6.26 12.05 -6.56
CA MET A 45 5.80 12.38 -5.22
C MET A 45 6.99 12.85 -4.37
N PRO A 46 6.87 13.99 -3.67
CA PRO A 46 7.92 14.47 -2.78
C PRO A 46 8.12 13.52 -1.61
N HIS A 47 9.38 13.29 -1.25
CA HIS A 47 9.77 12.34 -0.19
C HIS A 47 9.37 12.80 1.22
N HIS A 48 9.28 14.12 1.47
CA HIS A 48 8.91 14.73 2.74
C HIS A 48 9.59 14.10 3.97
N GLU A 49 10.90 13.88 3.91
CA GLU A 49 11.68 13.25 4.99
C GLU A 49 11.95 14.24 6.14
N TYR A 50 10.88 14.67 6.81
CA TYR A 50 10.92 15.64 7.90
C TYR A 50 11.09 14.98 9.28
N ILE A 51 11.72 15.72 10.19
CA ILE A 51 11.62 15.47 11.63
C ILE A 51 10.48 16.34 12.16
N PHE A 52 9.51 15.75 12.86
CA PHE A 52 8.42 16.53 13.43
C PHE A 52 8.90 17.40 14.61
N PRO A 53 8.40 18.64 14.74
CA PRO A 53 8.64 19.46 15.94
C PRO A 53 8.04 18.79 17.20
N THR A 54 8.80 18.79 18.29
CA THR A 54 8.49 18.09 19.56
C THR A 54 7.59 18.90 20.51
N ARG A 55 6.51 19.48 19.98
CA ARG A 55 5.60 20.36 20.75
C ARG A 55 4.26 19.71 21.10
N GLY A 56 4.23 18.38 21.14
CA GLY A 56 3.07 17.59 21.53
C GLY A 56 2.84 16.39 20.62
N THR A 57 1.90 15.54 21.02
CA THR A 57 1.58 14.30 20.29
C THR A 57 0.77 14.58 19.05
N ILE A 58 1.23 14.07 17.90
CA ILE A 58 0.49 14.09 16.63
C ILE A 58 0.01 12.67 16.35
N ASN A 59 -1.30 12.45 16.44
CA ASN A 59 -1.89 11.16 16.14
C ASN A 59 -2.33 11.11 14.67
N ALA A 60 -1.70 10.23 13.90
CA ALA A 60 -2.04 10.04 12.49
C ALA A 60 -2.49 8.60 12.23
N THR A 61 -3.59 8.44 11.50
CA THR A 61 -4.02 7.12 11.03
C THR A 61 -3.05 6.57 9.99
N MET A 62 -2.99 5.25 9.83
CA MET A 62 -2.27 4.64 8.71
C MET A 62 -2.72 5.21 7.37
N VAL A 63 -4.01 5.52 7.19
CA VAL A 63 -4.53 6.08 5.94
C VAL A 63 -3.96 7.47 5.69
N GLU A 64 -3.90 8.34 6.70
CA GLU A 64 -3.31 9.68 6.57
C GLU A 64 -1.85 9.63 6.16
N ILE A 65 -1.07 8.77 6.81
CA ILE A 65 0.37 8.66 6.52
C ILE A 65 0.57 8.16 5.09
N LEU A 66 -0.15 7.12 4.65
CA LEU A 66 -0.01 6.60 3.28
C LEU A 66 -0.47 7.62 2.22
N VAL A 67 -1.51 8.41 2.52
CA VAL A 67 -2.12 9.32 1.55
C VAL A 67 -1.44 10.67 1.49
N LEU A 68 -1.13 11.28 2.64
CA LEU A 68 -0.56 12.63 2.74
C LEU A 68 0.96 12.62 2.73
N LEU A 69 1.58 11.54 3.20
CA LEU A 69 3.03 11.38 3.30
C LEU A 69 3.47 10.09 2.60
N PRO A 70 3.22 9.95 1.29
CA PRO A 70 3.21 8.66 0.61
C PRO A 70 4.57 7.94 0.61
N HIS A 71 5.69 8.61 0.88
CA HIS A 71 7.00 7.97 0.99
C HIS A 71 7.34 7.45 2.40
N TRP A 72 6.53 7.77 3.41
CA TRP A 72 6.84 7.49 4.81
C TRP A 72 6.76 6.01 5.18
N PHE A 73 6.06 5.19 4.41
CA PHE A 73 6.07 3.74 4.62
C PHE A 73 7.46 3.11 4.37
N ARG A 74 8.41 3.85 3.79
CA ARG A 74 9.81 3.40 3.67
C ARG A 74 10.58 3.57 4.98
N ASN A 75 10.07 4.39 5.90
CA ASN A 75 10.61 4.50 7.25
C ASN A 75 10.36 3.19 8.01
N PRO A 76 11.41 2.51 8.51
CA PRO A 76 11.23 1.23 9.17
C PRO A 76 10.34 1.24 10.42
N GLN A 77 10.29 2.35 11.17
CA GLN A 77 9.42 2.46 12.37
C GLN A 77 7.94 2.52 11.98
N ILE A 78 7.60 3.37 11.01
CA ILE A 78 6.25 3.47 10.44
C ILE A 78 5.85 2.12 9.81
N LEU A 79 6.74 1.53 9.03
CA LEU A 79 6.46 0.27 8.36
C LEU A 79 6.23 -0.87 9.36
N MET A 80 7.04 -0.96 10.42
CA MET A 80 6.86 -1.94 11.48
C MET A 80 5.48 -1.82 12.11
N ARG A 81 5.05 -0.59 12.44
CA ARG A 81 3.69 -0.31 12.94
C ARG A 81 2.63 -0.85 11.99
N PHE A 82 2.73 -0.54 10.71
CA PHE A 82 1.73 -0.98 9.73
C PHE A 82 1.72 -2.50 9.54
N LEU A 83 2.88 -3.13 9.45
CA LEU A 83 3.00 -4.58 9.28
C LEU A 83 2.48 -5.35 10.51
N ASN A 84 2.81 -4.88 11.71
CA ASN A 84 2.32 -5.44 12.97
C ASN A 84 0.79 -5.37 13.08
N ASN A 85 0.17 -4.35 12.46
CA ASN A 85 -1.28 -4.18 12.38
C ASN A 85 -1.90 -4.81 11.11
N GLY A 86 -1.14 -5.59 10.34
CA GLY A 86 -1.64 -6.42 9.24
C GLY A 86 -1.67 -5.75 7.86
N LEU A 87 -0.98 -4.61 7.66
CA LEU A 87 -0.92 -3.97 6.35
C LEU A 87 -0.24 -4.89 5.32
N MET A 88 -0.87 -4.99 4.14
CA MET A 88 -0.37 -5.73 3.00
C MET A 88 -0.24 -4.79 1.80
N SER A 89 0.59 -5.15 0.81
CA SER A 89 0.79 -4.30 -0.39
C SER A 89 -0.48 -4.09 -1.21
N ASN A 90 -1.37 -5.08 -1.28
CA ASN A 90 -2.68 -4.95 -1.93
C ASN A 90 -3.63 -4.00 -1.15
N ILE A 91 -3.58 -4.01 0.18
CA ILE A 91 -4.36 -3.07 1.00
C ILE A 91 -3.82 -1.65 0.84
N HIS A 92 -2.51 -1.48 0.87
CA HIS A 92 -1.86 -0.18 0.66
C HIS A 92 -2.24 0.40 -0.71
N ILE A 93 -2.08 -0.35 -1.81
CA ILE A 93 -2.45 0.19 -3.13
C ILE A 93 -3.93 0.53 -3.22
N THR A 94 -4.84 -0.24 -2.60
CA THR A 94 -6.26 0.10 -2.54
C THR A 94 -6.54 1.38 -1.76
N ILE A 95 -5.85 1.64 -0.65
CA ILE A 95 -5.93 2.92 0.07
C ILE A 95 -5.47 4.06 -0.86
N MET A 96 -4.33 3.89 -1.54
CA MET A 96 -3.80 4.90 -2.45
C MET A 96 -4.73 5.16 -3.65
N GLU A 97 -5.34 4.12 -4.22
CA GLU A 97 -6.32 4.24 -5.30
C GLU A 97 -7.58 4.98 -4.85
N GLU A 98 -8.01 4.80 -3.60
CA GLU A 98 -9.19 5.47 -3.06
C GLU A 98 -8.97 6.99 -2.93
N TYR A 99 -7.81 7.41 -2.44
CA TYR A 99 -7.57 8.81 -2.07
C TYR A 99 -6.67 9.59 -3.03
N ARG A 100 -5.89 8.95 -3.90
CA ARG A 100 -4.94 9.62 -4.81
C ARG A 100 -5.20 9.30 -6.27
N LYS A 101 -4.84 10.25 -7.14
CA LYS A 101 -4.73 10.04 -8.59
C LYS A 101 -3.36 9.41 -8.87
N LEU A 102 -3.34 8.12 -9.17
CA LEU A 102 -2.11 7.34 -9.38
C LEU A 102 -1.74 7.15 -10.86
N GLU A 103 -2.63 7.51 -11.78
CA GLU A 103 -2.45 7.35 -13.24
C GLU A 103 -2.13 5.90 -13.69
N LEU A 104 -2.59 4.91 -12.91
CA LEU A 104 -2.46 3.49 -13.24
C LEU A 104 -3.68 3.09 -14.10
N ASN A 105 -3.48 3.03 -15.41
CA ASN A 105 -4.56 2.85 -16.38
C ASN A 105 -4.83 1.37 -16.70
N THR A 106 -3.89 0.49 -16.36
CA THR A 106 -3.93 -0.94 -16.70
C THR A 106 -3.74 -1.82 -15.47
N GLY A 107 -4.26 -3.05 -15.55
CA GLY A 107 -4.04 -4.06 -14.50
C GLY A 107 -2.55 -4.40 -14.30
N GLU A 108 -1.73 -4.39 -15.36
CA GLU A 108 -0.29 -4.62 -15.26
C GLU A 108 0.44 -3.50 -14.51
N GLU A 109 0.02 -2.24 -14.67
CA GLU A 109 0.57 -1.11 -13.90
C GLU A 109 0.21 -1.22 -12.41
N ILE A 110 -1.01 -1.61 -12.08
CA ILE A 110 -1.45 -1.83 -10.69
C ILE A 110 -0.64 -2.95 -10.03
N GLU A 111 -0.42 -4.07 -10.73
CA GLU A 111 0.42 -5.16 -10.21
C GLU A 111 1.88 -4.71 -10.02
N ARG A 112 2.45 -3.97 -10.98
CA ARG A 112 3.81 -3.40 -10.83
C ARG A 112 3.93 -2.43 -9.66
N ALA A 113 2.92 -1.59 -9.43
CA ALA A 113 2.86 -0.70 -8.27
C ALA A 113 2.78 -1.49 -6.96
N ARG A 114 1.99 -2.57 -6.92
CA ARG A 114 1.90 -3.47 -5.77
C ARG A 114 3.24 -4.17 -5.48
N ASP A 115 3.91 -4.66 -6.51
CA ASP A 115 5.23 -5.29 -6.40
C ASP A 115 6.28 -4.29 -5.90
N TYR A 116 6.21 -3.04 -6.39
CA TYR A 116 7.07 -1.96 -5.92
C TYR A 116 6.90 -1.69 -4.42
N ILE A 117 5.65 -1.63 -3.94
CA ILE A 117 5.34 -1.46 -2.51
C ILE A 117 5.92 -2.64 -1.72
N ALA A 118 5.68 -3.88 -2.16
CA ALA A 118 6.17 -5.08 -1.49
C ALA A 118 7.71 -5.15 -1.46
N ASP A 119 8.37 -4.77 -2.55
CA ASP A 119 9.83 -4.66 -2.63
C ASP A 119 10.37 -3.61 -1.66
N SER A 120 9.73 -2.45 -1.60
CA SER A 120 10.09 -1.35 -0.69
C SER A 120 9.93 -1.78 0.77
N TYR A 121 8.86 -2.52 1.11
CA TYR A 121 8.69 -3.08 2.46
C TYR A 121 9.84 -4.00 2.82
N ARG A 122 10.15 -4.95 1.93
CA ARG A 122 11.25 -5.90 2.12
C ARG A 122 12.58 -5.19 2.29
N LYS A 123 12.87 -4.16 1.50
CA LYS A 123 14.10 -3.37 1.62
C LYS A 123 14.18 -2.64 2.96
N ALA A 124 13.12 -1.95 3.37
CA ALA A 124 13.09 -1.23 4.63
C ALA A 124 13.24 -2.18 5.83
N MET A 125 12.50 -3.29 5.86
CA MET A 125 12.57 -4.27 6.95
C MET A 125 13.92 -4.98 7.04
N ARG A 126 14.58 -5.25 5.90
CA ARG A 126 15.92 -5.87 5.88
C ARG A 126 17.03 -4.97 6.40
N LYS A 127 16.79 -3.67 6.57
CA LYS A 127 17.73 -2.78 7.28
C LYS A 127 17.75 -3.06 8.78
N ILE A 128 16.61 -3.47 9.35
CA ILE A 128 16.52 -3.84 10.78
C ILE A 128 16.81 -5.33 10.96
N VAL A 129 16.18 -6.18 10.16
CA VAL A 129 16.29 -7.65 10.28
C VAL A 129 16.73 -8.20 8.91
N PRO A 130 18.03 -8.42 8.67
CA PRO A 130 18.55 -8.78 7.34
C PRO A 130 17.91 -10.03 6.71
N SER A 131 17.52 -11.00 7.54
CA SER A 131 16.84 -12.24 7.13
C SER A 131 15.32 -12.09 6.99
N TRP A 132 14.78 -10.87 7.12
CA TRP A 132 13.34 -10.65 7.10
C TRP A 132 12.71 -11.12 5.80
N LEU A 133 11.66 -11.92 5.97
CA LEU A 133 10.73 -12.35 4.96
C LEU A 133 9.33 -12.11 5.52
N ARG A 134 8.41 -11.64 4.67
CA ARG A 134 7.02 -11.42 5.06
C ARG A 134 6.38 -12.64 5.72
N ARG A 135 6.61 -13.84 5.18
CA ARG A 135 6.10 -15.12 5.73
C ARG A 135 6.61 -15.46 7.13
N ASN A 136 7.73 -14.87 7.54
CA ASN A 136 8.37 -15.11 8.84
C ASN A 136 8.23 -13.89 9.76
N HIS A 137 7.48 -12.85 9.37
CA HIS A 137 7.24 -11.70 10.23
C HIS A 137 6.40 -12.16 11.44
N LYS A 138 6.89 -11.84 12.63
CA LYS A 138 6.20 -12.07 13.90
C LYS A 138 5.95 -10.71 14.54
N VAL A 139 4.71 -10.49 14.95
CA VAL A 139 4.34 -9.35 15.79
C VAL A 139 4.96 -9.58 17.17
N PRO A 140 5.70 -8.61 17.73
CA PRO A 140 6.20 -8.71 19.09
C PRO A 140 5.07 -8.95 20.10
N GLU A 141 5.33 -9.71 21.17
CA GLU A 141 4.32 -10.00 22.21
C GLU A 141 3.90 -8.74 22.98
N ASP A 142 4.81 -7.77 23.10
CA ASP A 142 4.63 -6.48 23.73
C ASP A 142 4.18 -5.38 22.75
N TRP A 143 3.75 -5.74 21.53
CA TRP A 143 3.28 -4.78 20.55
C TRP A 143 1.98 -4.08 21.01
N ASP A 144 2.06 -2.78 21.23
CA ASP A 144 0.89 -1.95 21.50
C ASP A 144 0.27 -1.42 20.20
N ALA A 145 -0.82 -2.07 19.78
CA ALA A 145 -1.59 -1.70 18.59
C ALA A 145 -2.37 -0.38 18.71
N THR A 146 -2.41 0.25 19.90
CA THR A 146 -3.11 1.52 20.12
C THR A 146 -2.24 2.74 19.82
N VAL A 147 -0.93 2.57 19.66
CA VAL A 147 0.01 3.67 19.40
C VAL A 147 -0.16 4.20 17.98
N MET A 148 -0.71 5.42 17.88
CA MET A 148 -0.90 6.14 16.62
C MET A 148 0.02 7.34 16.42
N SER A 149 0.80 7.70 17.44
CA SER A 149 1.67 8.87 17.41
C SER A 149 2.77 8.73 16.36
N ILE A 150 3.07 9.82 15.67
CA ILE A 150 4.20 9.95 14.73
C ILE A 150 5.29 10.91 15.22
N GLU A 151 5.18 11.39 16.46
CA GLU A 151 6.07 12.43 17.03
C GLU A 151 7.54 12.03 17.03
N ASN A 152 7.84 10.77 17.35
CA ASN A 152 9.21 10.26 17.50
C ASN A 152 9.77 9.58 16.24
N VAL A 153 9.10 9.75 15.10
CA VAL A 153 9.51 9.13 13.85
C VAL A 153 10.72 9.88 13.29
N ILE A 154 11.86 9.20 13.21
CA ILE A 154 13.09 9.77 12.65
C ILE A 154 13.25 9.26 11.21
N PRO A 155 13.23 10.13 10.19
CA PRO A 155 13.46 9.72 8.80
C PRO A 155 14.87 9.17 8.62
N GLU A 156 15.05 8.23 7.71
CA GLU A 156 16.35 7.58 7.48
C GLU A 156 17.43 8.57 7.07
N ALA A 157 17.11 9.61 6.30
CA ALA A 157 18.08 10.65 5.99
C ALA A 157 18.62 11.35 7.24
N ALA A 158 17.80 11.50 8.29
CA ALA A 158 18.21 12.15 9.54
C ALA A 158 19.21 11.34 10.37
N THR A 159 19.36 10.04 10.11
CA THR A 159 20.38 9.22 10.79
C THR A 159 21.76 9.32 10.14
N LYS A 160 21.89 9.99 8.99
CA LYS A 160 23.16 10.13 8.26
C LYS A 160 23.90 11.38 8.72
N ILE A 161 25.24 11.28 8.76
CA ILE A 161 26.11 12.43 9.04
C ILE A 161 25.88 13.50 7.96
N GLY A 162 25.74 14.76 8.38
CA GLY A 162 25.49 15.88 7.46
C GLY A 162 24.05 16.00 7.00
N TYR A 163 23.09 15.38 7.69
CA TYR A 163 21.68 15.60 7.43
C TYR A 163 21.32 17.09 7.49
N VAL A 164 20.66 17.56 6.44
CA VAL A 164 20.02 18.87 6.38
C VAL A 164 18.53 18.63 6.26
N ALA A 165 17.76 19.17 7.20
CA ALA A 165 16.31 19.07 7.16
C ALA A 165 15.79 19.68 5.85
N PRO A 166 14.88 19.01 5.13
CA PRO A 166 14.24 19.60 3.97
C PRO A 166 13.54 20.90 4.35
N ALA A 167 13.49 21.87 3.44
CA ALA A 167 12.73 23.09 3.66
C ALA A 167 11.25 22.76 3.87
N SER A 168 10.62 23.48 4.80
CA SER A 168 9.18 23.40 5.02
C SER A 168 8.44 23.84 3.76
N ILE A 169 7.32 23.19 3.48
CA ILE A 169 6.46 23.46 2.32
C ILE A 169 5.15 24.08 2.77
N PRO A 170 4.42 24.81 1.90
CA PRO A 170 3.03 25.16 2.18
C PRO A 170 2.23 23.91 2.57
N PHE A 171 1.49 23.97 3.68
CA PHE A 171 0.78 22.80 4.21
C PHE A 171 -0.21 22.23 3.18
N LYS A 172 -0.88 23.12 2.44
CA LYS A 172 -1.81 22.78 1.36
C LYS A 172 -1.19 21.91 0.26
N ASP A 173 0.14 21.93 0.09
CA ASP A 173 0.81 21.15 -0.95
C ASP A 173 0.77 19.64 -0.65
N LEU A 174 0.53 19.24 0.60
CA LEU A 174 0.24 17.84 0.94
C LEU A 174 -1.03 17.31 0.23
N ALA A 175 -1.93 18.21 -0.20
CA ALA A 175 -3.14 17.86 -0.93
C ALA A 175 -2.91 17.67 -2.45
N VAL A 176 -1.72 17.96 -2.97
CA VAL A 176 -1.42 17.79 -4.40
C VAL A 176 -1.55 16.31 -4.79
N GLY A 177 -2.36 16.05 -5.83
CA GLY A 177 -2.63 14.70 -6.33
C GLY A 177 -3.69 13.91 -5.56
N LEU A 178 -4.32 14.49 -4.54
CA LEU A 178 -5.46 13.88 -3.87
C LEU A 178 -6.72 13.92 -4.74
N LYS A 179 -7.56 12.89 -4.61
CA LYS A 179 -8.95 12.85 -5.07
C LYS A 179 -9.88 13.47 -4.02
N LYS A 180 -9.62 13.15 -2.75
CA LYS A 180 -10.33 13.63 -1.57
C LYS A 180 -9.41 13.52 -0.36
N LEU A 181 -9.67 14.32 0.67
CA LEU A 181 -9.03 14.16 1.98
C LEU A 181 -9.54 12.87 2.66
N PRO A 182 -8.72 12.20 3.50
CA PRO A 182 -9.23 11.22 4.46
C PRO A 182 -10.38 11.82 5.29
N GLN A 183 -11.38 11.02 5.66
CA GLN A 183 -12.55 11.46 6.41
C GLN A 183 -12.98 10.41 7.44
N GLY A 184 -13.78 10.82 8.43
CA GLY A 184 -14.28 9.94 9.48
C GLY A 184 -13.14 9.21 10.19
N TYR A 185 -13.24 7.88 10.30
CA TYR A 185 -12.25 7.05 10.99
C TYR A 185 -10.92 6.87 10.26
N ASP A 186 -10.79 7.40 9.04
CA ASP A 186 -9.54 7.43 8.32
C ASP A 186 -8.80 8.77 8.48
N ALA A 187 -9.43 9.77 9.11
CA ALA A 187 -8.85 11.07 9.39
C ALA A 187 -8.39 11.18 10.85
N GLY A 188 -7.30 11.90 11.06
CA GLY A 188 -6.69 12.21 12.35
C GLY A 188 -6.11 13.62 12.31
N ASP A 189 -5.02 13.85 13.05
CA ASP A 189 -4.50 15.20 13.24
C ASP A 189 -3.95 15.82 11.94
N LEU A 190 -3.34 15.02 11.05
CA LEU A 190 -2.77 15.53 9.82
C LEU A 190 -3.84 16.06 8.86
N THR A 191 -4.94 15.34 8.71
CA THR A 191 -6.06 15.72 7.84
C THR A 191 -6.76 16.95 8.39
N ARG A 192 -7.01 17.01 9.70
CA ARG A 192 -7.60 18.20 10.34
C ARG A 192 -6.73 19.43 10.16
N ALA A 193 -5.43 19.29 10.38
CA ALA A 193 -4.49 20.39 10.21
C ALA A 193 -4.41 20.86 8.75
N LEU A 194 -4.38 19.92 7.81
CA LEU A 194 -4.38 20.22 6.37
C LEU A 194 -5.67 20.93 5.94
N ASP A 195 -6.84 20.42 6.34
CA ASP A 195 -8.13 21.02 6.01
C ASP A 195 -8.23 22.46 6.50
N TYR A 196 -7.80 22.70 7.75
CA TYR A 196 -7.73 24.06 8.30
C TYR A 196 -6.75 24.94 7.51
N ALA A 197 -5.54 24.45 7.22
CA ALA A 197 -4.51 25.20 6.51
C ALA A 197 -4.90 25.56 5.07
N MET A 198 -5.77 24.77 4.43
CA MET A 198 -6.30 25.06 3.10
C MET A 198 -7.31 26.20 3.10
N GLN A 199 -7.97 26.46 4.24
CA GLN A 199 -9.05 27.45 4.37
C GLN A 199 -8.59 28.73 5.10
N ASN A 200 -7.43 28.71 5.73
CA ASN A 200 -6.96 29.76 6.63
C ASN A 200 -5.49 30.11 6.37
N GLY A 201 -5.08 31.30 6.79
CA GLY A 201 -3.67 31.72 6.85
C GLY A 201 -3.31 32.27 8.22
N LYS A 202 -2.01 32.47 8.47
CA LYS A 202 -1.49 33.07 9.70
C LYS A 202 -1.02 34.50 9.46
N PRO A 203 -1.16 35.40 10.45
CA PRO A 203 -0.65 36.76 10.32
C PRO A 203 0.88 36.74 10.18
N GLY A 204 1.37 37.41 9.15
CA GLY A 204 2.76 37.70 8.87
C GLY A 204 3.30 38.85 9.73
N LYS A 205 4.61 39.06 9.70
CA LYS A 205 5.29 40.08 10.51
C LYS A 205 4.88 41.51 10.16
N ASP A 206 4.43 41.72 8.93
CA ASP A 206 3.97 42.98 8.36
C ASP A 206 2.44 43.13 8.39
N GLY A 207 1.74 42.21 9.05
CA GLY A 207 0.28 42.18 9.08
C GLY A 207 -0.37 41.55 7.83
N THR A 208 0.43 41.08 6.86
CA THR A 208 -0.11 40.32 5.72
C THR A 208 -0.56 38.93 6.15
N THR A 209 -1.39 38.26 5.35
CA THR A 209 -1.72 36.85 5.59
C THR A 209 -0.69 35.97 4.89
N THR A 210 -0.07 35.08 5.63
CA THR A 210 0.92 34.11 5.16
C THR A 210 0.39 32.69 5.27
N GLU A 211 0.93 31.78 4.46
CA GLU A 211 0.50 30.38 4.47
C GLU A 211 1.03 29.64 5.70
N PHE A 212 0.30 28.63 6.13
CA PHE A 212 0.82 27.64 7.07
C PHE A 212 1.83 26.74 6.36
N MET A 213 2.93 26.43 7.06
CA MET A 213 4.05 25.66 6.56
C MET A 213 4.11 24.31 7.29
N PHE A 214 4.24 23.22 6.54
CA PHE A 214 4.47 21.88 7.06
C PHE A 214 5.97 21.53 7.04
N PRO A 215 6.52 20.92 8.11
CA PRO A 215 5.84 20.49 9.34
C PRO A 215 5.75 21.55 10.44
N ASP A 216 6.41 22.71 10.27
CA ASP A 216 6.68 23.65 11.37
C ASP A 216 5.43 24.19 12.09
N ASP A 217 4.35 24.46 11.37
CA ASP A 217 3.15 25.08 11.93
C ASP A 217 2.08 24.08 12.39
N ILE A 218 2.32 22.77 12.26
CA ILE A 218 1.29 21.76 12.59
C ILE A 218 0.75 21.92 14.02
N HIS A 219 1.62 22.18 14.98
CA HIS A 219 1.21 22.37 16.38
C HIS A 219 0.48 23.68 16.60
N ILE A 220 0.82 24.74 15.85
CA ILE A 220 0.08 26.01 15.92
C ILE A 220 -1.37 25.77 15.49
N ILE A 221 -1.55 25.05 14.38
CA ILE A 221 -2.87 24.71 13.86
C ILE A 221 -3.63 23.83 14.86
N LEU A 222 -3.03 22.71 15.32
CA LEU A 222 -3.69 21.78 16.23
C LEU A 222 -3.99 22.36 17.61
N ASN A 223 -3.17 23.30 18.10
CA ASN A 223 -3.46 24.01 19.35
C ASN A 223 -4.62 25.00 19.17
N HIS A 224 -4.86 25.48 17.95
CA HIS A 224 -5.97 26.38 17.65
C HIS A 224 -7.29 25.63 17.44
N ILE A 225 -7.30 24.57 16.62
CA ILE A 225 -8.52 23.83 16.24
C ILE A 225 -8.82 22.61 17.13
N GLY A 226 -7.93 22.30 18.06
CA GLY A 226 -7.95 21.07 18.85
C GLY A 226 -7.47 19.84 18.08
N ARG A 227 -7.14 18.80 18.83
CA ARG A 227 -6.68 17.50 18.32
C ARG A 227 -7.86 16.58 18.04
N THR A 228 -7.61 15.53 17.26
CA THR A 228 -8.59 14.47 17.00
C THR A 228 -8.83 13.65 18.26
N GLU A 229 -10.09 13.41 18.58
CA GLU A 229 -10.45 12.40 19.56
C GLU A 229 -10.26 11.00 18.96
N ILE A 230 -9.19 10.32 19.36
CA ILE A 230 -8.86 8.99 18.86
C ILE A 230 -9.77 7.95 19.51
N THR A 231 -10.61 7.32 18.69
CA THR A 231 -11.42 6.16 19.06
C THR A 231 -10.80 4.86 18.53
N VAL A 232 -11.25 3.71 19.03
CA VAL A 232 -10.81 2.38 18.56
C VAL A 232 -10.95 2.18 17.05
N THR A 233 -11.92 2.84 16.40
CA THR A 233 -12.15 2.73 14.95
C THR A 233 -11.09 3.46 14.11
N HIS A 234 -10.33 4.38 14.71
CA HIS A 234 -9.20 5.06 14.05
C HIS A 234 -7.93 4.22 14.01
N LEU A 235 -7.82 3.21 14.89
CA LEU A 235 -6.62 2.36 14.98
C LEU A 235 -6.37 1.60 13.68
N ASP A 236 -5.09 1.36 13.37
CA ASP A 236 -4.67 0.66 12.16
C ASP A 236 -5.29 -0.75 12.06
N THR A 237 -5.45 -1.43 13.20
CA THR A 237 -6.08 -2.76 13.31
C THR A 237 -7.53 -2.78 12.83
N HIS A 238 -8.22 -1.63 12.88
CA HIS A 238 -9.57 -1.48 12.34
C HIS A 238 -9.57 -0.93 10.91
N ALA A 239 -8.57 -0.14 10.52
CA ALA A 239 -8.42 0.32 9.15
C ALA A 239 -8.14 -0.84 8.17
N VAL A 240 -7.22 -1.75 8.52
CA VAL A 240 -6.83 -2.87 7.65
C VAL A 240 -8.02 -3.73 7.20
N PRO A 241 -8.92 -4.22 8.07
CA PRO A 241 -10.09 -4.99 7.67
C PRO A 241 -11.08 -4.23 6.76
N ARG A 242 -11.22 -2.91 6.92
CA ARG A 242 -12.09 -2.08 6.05
C ARG A 242 -11.64 -2.18 4.60
N TYR A 243 -10.37 -1.87 4.36
CA TYR A 243 -9.80 -1.92 3.01
C TYR A 243 -9.61 -3.35 2.50
N ALA A 244 -9.33 -4.33 3.38
CA ALA A 244 -9.29 -5.73 3.00
C ALA A 244 -10.63 -6.23 2.42
N THR A 245 -11.76 -5.70 2.90
CA THR A 245 -13.09 -6.02 2.36
C THR A 245 -13.25 -5.49 0.94
N MET A 246 -12.79 -4.27 0.66
CA MET A 246 -12.77 -3.70 -0.70
C MET A 246 -11.90 -4.53 -1.64
N VAL A 247 -10.70 -4.90 -1.21
CA VAL A 247 -9.79 -5.77 -1.99
C VAL A 247 -10.47 -7.10 -2.36
N ARG A 248 -11.13 -7.75 -1.39
CA ARG A 248 -11.86 -9.01 -1.62
C ARG A 248 -13.01 -8.82 -2.61
N ALA A 249 -13.79 -7.75 -2.49
CA ALA A 249 -14.90 -7.47 -3.39
C ALA A 249 -14.42 -7.25 -4.83
N THR A 250 -13.35 -6.47 -5.02
CA THR A 250 -12.74 -6.23 -6.34
C THR A 250 -12.23 -7.53 -6.97
N GLU A 251 -11.56 -8.37 -6.19
CA GLU A 251 -11.05 -9.66 -6.67
C GLU A 251 -12.18 -10.64 -7.02
N GLN A 252 -13.25 -10.69 -6.22
CA GLN A 252 -14.44 -11.49 -6.54
C GLN A 252 -15.10 -11.03 -7.84
N ALA A 253 -15.25 -9.72 -8.04
CA ALA A 253 -15.80 -9.16 -9.27
C ALA A 253 -14.92 -9.51 -10.49
N ARG A 254 -13.58 -9.43 -10.34
CA ARG A 254 -12.63 -9.82 -11.39
C ARG A 254 -12.75 -11.31 -11.75
N ARG A 255 -12.80 -12.20 -10.75
CA ARG A 255 -12.98 -13.65 -10.96
C ARG A 255 -14.29 -13.97 -11.66
N LYS A 256 -15.39 -13.33 -11.23
CA LYS A 256 -16.70 -13.48 -11.87
C LYS A 256 -16.65 -13.08 -13.35
N LYS A 257 -16.09 -11.91 -13.67
CA LYS A 257 -15.93 -11.44 -15.06
C LYS A 257 -15.13 -12.43 -15.92
N ILE A 258 -14.07 -13.03 -15.38
CA ILE A 258 -13.28 -14.05 -16.09
C ILE A 258 -14.09 -15.32 -16.31
N ALA A 259 -14.84 -15.78 -15.30
CA ALA A 259 -15.69 -16.96 -15.41
C ALA A 259 -16.80 -16.77 -16.46
N ASP A 260 -17.50 -15.64 -16.42
CA ASP A 260 -18.54 -15.29 -17.38
C ASP A 260 -17.98 -15.23 -18.82
N GLY A 261 -16.79 -14.63 -18.98
CA GLY A 261 -16.10 -14.60 -20.26
C GLY A 261 -15.71 -15.99 -20.80
N ARG A 262 -15.45 -16.97 -19.93
CA ARG A 262 -15.19 -18.37 -20.34
C ARG A 262 -16.48 -19.06 -20.78
N MET A 263 -17.57 -18.89 -20.03
CA MET A 263 -18.89 -19.45 -20.38
C MET A 263 -19.41 -18.91 -21.72
N GLN A 264 -19.22 -17.63 -22.00
CA GLN A 264 -19.59 -17.02 -23.29
C GLN A 264 -18.76 -17.59 -24.46
N ARG A 265 -17.48 -17.90 -24.24
CA ARG A 265 -16.64 -18.54 -25.27
C ARG A 265 -17.07 -19.98 -25.52
N GLN A 266 -17.41 -20.74 -24.47
CA GLN A 266 -17.88 -22.12 -24.61
C GLN A 266 -19.22 -22.19 -25.36
N SER A 267 -20.21 -21.39 -24.97
CA SER A 267 -21.50 -21.30 -25.68
C SER A 267 -21.36 -20.87 -27.14
N LYS A 268 -20.42 -19.96 -27.45
CA LYS A 268 -20.13 -19.58 -28.84
C LYS A 268 -19.54 -20.75 -29.64
N VAL A 269 -18.63 -21.52 -29.07
CA VAL A 269 -18.06 -22.71 -29.74
C VAL A 269 -19.13 -23.78 -29.98
N GLU A 270 -19.99 -24.04 -29.00
CA GLU A 270 -21.12 -24.98 -29.13
C GLU A 270 -22.11 -24.52 -30.22
N SER A 271 -22.36 -23.22 -30.34
CA SER A 271 -23.24 -22.70 -31.40
C SER A 271 -22.68 -22.88 -32.82
N ILE A 272 -21.34 -22.93 -32.98
CA ILE A 272 -20.68 -23.16 -34.27
C ILE A 272 -20.63 -24.66 -34.60
N GLN A 273 -20.53 -25.51 -33.57
CA GLN A 273 -20.49 -26.97 -33.74
C GLN A 273 -21.85 -27.62 -33.88
N LYS A 274 -22.96 -26.88 -33.75
CA LYS A 274 -24.26 -27.41 -34.19
C LYS A 274 -24.15 -27.71 -35.68
N PRO A 275 -24.17 -28.99 -36.08
CA PRO A 275 -24.13 -29.34 -37.49
C PRO A 275 -25.25 -28.58 -38.15
N MET A 276 -24.94 -27.81 -39.20
CA MET A 276 -25.97 -27.39 -40.11
C MET A 276 -26.74 -28.65 -40.46
N ASP A 277 -28.04 -28.67 -40.14
CA ASP A 277 -28.94 -29.71 -40.61
C ASP A 277 -28.70 -29.81 -42.11
N VAL A 278 -27.93 -30.81 -42.50
CA VAL A 278 -27.72 -31.17 -43.89
C VAL A 278 -29.14 -31.51 -44.34
N PRO A 279 -29.71 -30.78 -45.31
CA PRO A 279 -31.05 -31.07 -45.77
C PRO A 279 -31.10 -32.55 -46.10
N GLN A 280 -31.94 -33.27 -45.35
CA GLN A 280 -32.11 -34.70 -45.50
C GLN A 280 -32.47 -34.98 -46.95
N SER A 281 -31.50 -35.47 -47.72
CA SER A 281 -31.80 -36.19 -48.96
C SER A 281 -32.68 -37.39 -48.57
N PRO A 282 -33.75 -37.68 -49.33
CA PRO A 282 -34.69 -38.74 -48.99
C PRO A 282 -33.95 -40.09 -48.87
N GLN A 283 -34.00 -40.70 -47.68
CA GLN A 283 -33.41 -42.02 -47.43
C GLN A 283 -34.21 -43.11 -48.14
N GLN A 284 -33.50 -43.95 -48.91
CA GLN A 284 -33.93 -45.28 -49.31
C GLN A 284 -33.87 -46.25 -48.11
N PRO A 285 -34.74 -47.28 -48.06
CA PRO A 285 -34.76 -48.29 -47.01
C PRO A 285 -33.70 -49.37 -47.26
N GLY A 286 -32.89 -49.69 -46.24
CA GLY A 286 -31.90 -50.76 -46.36
C GLY A 286 -31.23 -51.17 -45.05
N SER A 287 -31.70 -52.29 -44.51
CA SER A 287 -30.89 -53.37 -43.91
C SER A 287 -30.17 -53.11 -42.59
N SER A 288 -30.79 -53.65 -41.54
CA SER A 288 -30.27 -53.96 -40.21
C SER A 288 -29.05 -54.89 -40.19
N GLN A 289 -28.08 -54.60 -39.32
CA GLN A 289 -27.28 -55.61 -38.60
C GLN A 289 -26.82 -55.07 -37.24
N GLN A 290 -27.27 -55.76 -36.19
CA GLN A 290 -26.87 -55.58 -34.80
C GLN A 290 -25.45 -56.11 -34.57
N ALA A 291 -24.61 -55.32 -33.92
CA ALA A 291 -23.43 -55.81 -33.19
C ALA A 291 -23.52 -55.29 -31.76
N GLN A 292 -23.79 -56.21 -30.83
CA GLN A 292 -23.74 -56.00 -29.38
C GLN A 292 -22.27 -55.78 -28.96
N MET A 293 -22.02 -54.69 -28.24
CA MET A 293 -20.81 -54.53 -27.45
C MET A 293 -21.13 -54.60 -25.95
N PRO A 294 -20.24 -55.18 -25.13
CA PRO A 294 -20.45 -55.34 -23.70
C PRO A 294 -20.22 -54.03 -22.91
N PRO A 295 -20.84 -53.89 -21.72
CA PRO A 295 -20.76 -52.70 -20.90
C PRO A 295 -19.41 -52.56 -20.16
N PRO A 296 -18.96 -51.33 -19.84
CA PRO A 296 -17.80 -51.09 -19.00
C PRO A 296 -18.09 -51.37 -17.51
N PRO A 297 -17.07 -51.71 -16.70
CA PRO A 297 -17.24 -52.04 -15.28
C PRO A 297 -17.58 -50.80 -14.44
N GLU A 298 -18.54 -50.99 -13.54
CA GLU A 298 -19.00 -50.03 -12.52
C GLU A 298 -17.89 -49.66 -11.54
N THR A 299 -17.43 -48.41 -11.60
CA THR A 299 -16.60 -47.81 -10.57
C THR A 299 -17.50 -47.38 -9.40
N MET A 300 -17.31 -48.01 -8.24
CA MET A 300 -18.07 -47.75 -7.02
C MET A 300 -17.95 -46.29 -6.57
N SER A 301 -19.08 -45.59 -6.55
CA SER A 301 -19.22 -44.28 -5.92
C SER A 301 -19.38 -44.43 -4.42
N THR A 302 -18.37 -43.98 -3.68
CA THR A 302 -18.37 -43.88 -2.23
C THR A 302 -19.29 -42.74 -1.80
N HIS A 303 -20.47 -43.09 -1.28
CA HIS A 303 -21.44 -42.16 -0.73
C HIS A 303 -20.94 -41.64 0.62
N PHE A 304 -20.47 -40.39 0.68
CA PHE A 304 -20.22 -39.70 1.95
C PHE A 304 -21.53 -39.08 2.46
N GLN A 305 -22.08 -39.68 3.52
CA GLN A 305 -23.26 -39.20 4.22
C GLN A 305 -22.83 -38.13 5.24
N LEU A 306 -23.10 -36.85 4.93
CA LEU A 306 -22.93 -35.74 5.86
C LEU A 306 -24.09 -35.74 6.87
N GLN A 307 -23.81 -36.15 8.11
CA GLN A 307 -24.69 -35.92 9.25
C GLN A 307 -24.83 -34.42 9.51
N GLN A 308 -26.05 -33.91 9.36
CA GLN A 308 -26.45 -32.63 9.93
C GLN A 308 -26.63 -32.83 11.44
N THR A 309 -25.76 -32.21 12.24
CA THR A 309 -25.99 -32.05 13.68
C THR A 309 -26.72 -30.74 13.94
N HIS A 310 -27.74 -30.84 14.77
CA HIS A 310 -28.68 -29.79 15.12
C HIS A 310 -28.03 -28.64 15.88
N SER A 311 -28.59 -27.44 15.67
CA SER A 311 -28.26 -26.20 16.33
C SER A 311 -28.51 -26.27 17.84
N THR A 312 -27.46 -26.03 18.62
CA THR A 312 -27.57 -25.65 20.04
C THR A 312 -27.30 -24.15 20.14
N THR A 313 -28.35 -23.40 20.49
CA THR A 313 -28.28 -22.01 20.94
C THR A 313 -27.38 -21.94 22.18
N MET A 314 -26.27 -21.21 22.09
CA MET A 314 -25.43 -20.83 23.22
C MET A 314 -25.28 -19.31 23.23
N THR A 315 -25.71 -18.72 24.33
CA THR A 315 -25.56 -17.31 24.71
C THR A 315 -24.07 -16.97 24.83
N PHE A 316 -23.57 -16.01 24.06
CA PHE A 316 -22.16 -15.59 24.10
C PHE A 316 -21.98 -14.40 25.05
N SER A 317 -21.41 -14.69 26.22
CA SER A 317 -20.68 -13.74 27.04
C SER A 317 -19.19 -13.83 26.66
N ASN A 318 -18.55 -12.67 26.43
CA ASN A 318 -17.10 -12.41 26.36
C ASN A 318 -16.20 -13.54 25.82
N VAL A 319 -15.81 -13.45 24.53
CA VAL A 319 -14.68 -14.23 24.00
C VAL A 319 -13.74 -13.35 23.18
N GLN A 320 -12.51 -13.31 23.66
CA GLN A 320 -11.27 -12.83 23.07
C GLN A 320 -11.00 -13.61 21.76
N THR A 321 -11.15 -12.97 20.60
CA THR A 321 -10.97 -13.62 19.30
C THR A 321 -9.49 -13.68 18.91
N ASN A 322 -8.81 -14.76 19.29
CA ASN A 322 -7.61 -15.22 18.60
C ASN A 322 -8.03 -16.08 17.40
N LEU A 323 -8.14 -15.46 16.22
CA LEU A 323 -8.27 -16.19 14.95
C LEU A 323 -6.88 -16.36 14.32
N PRO A 324 -6.43 -17.60 14.04
CA PRO A 324 -5.19 -17.82 13.30
C PRO A 324 -5.39 -17.40 11.83
N TYR A 325 -4.64 -16.40 11.40
CA TYR A 325 -4.58 -15.94 10.02
C TYR A 325 -3.95 -17.03 9.13
N ARG A 326 -4.81 -17.80 8.45
CA ARG A 326 -4.38 -18.82 7.47
C ARG A 326 -3.95 -18.11 6.19
N GLY A 327 -2.66 -17.81 6.08
CA GLY A 327 -2.06 -17.27 4.88
C GLY A 327 -2.26 -18.24 3.69
N MET A 328 -3.11 -17.86 2.73
CA MET A 328 -3.05 -18.44 1.40
C MET A 328 -1.83 -17.85 0.69
N GLY A 329 -0.83 -18.71 0.47
CA GLY A 329 0.26 -18.43 -0.46
C GLY A 329 -0.32 -18.25 -1.86
N ILE A 330 0.15 -17.19 -2.52
CA ILE A 330 0.14 -17.07 -3.98
C ILE A 330 1.54 -17.47 -4.43
#